data_AF-A0A932N265-F1
#
_entry.id   AF-A0A932N265-F1
#
_cell.length_a   1.000
_cell.length_b   1.000
_cell.length_c   1.000
_cell.angle_alpha   90.00
_cell.angle_beta   90.00
_cell.angle_gamma   90.00
#
_symmetry.space_group_name_H-M   'P 1'
#
loop_
_entity.id
_entity.type
_entity.pdbx_description
1 polymer ?
#
loop_
_entity_poly.entity_id
_entity_poly.type
_entity_poly.pdbx_seq_one_letter_code
_entity_poly.pdbx_strand_id
1 'polypeptide(L)'
;MTSTQLAGDRDRELTANILGQALTEGYLDLPSYENRFQAAFAAQTAAELRALTADLPVARLRRNDPRRRAARQSAARLSVRLHLAAYLTMVVIVLVVWLAVGLSAGAWYFWPIWPILGAGIGVVGHAVPVRLVTATPSRRLTPSG
;
A
#
# COMPACT_ATOMS: atom_id res chain seq x y z
N MET A 1 5.95 -10.02 32.69
CA MET A 1 4.98 -8.95 33.02
C MET A 1 4.38 -8.46 31.71
N THR A 2 3.14 -8.85 31.39
CA THR A 2 2.41 -8.35 30.21
C THR A 2 1.92 -6.94 30.52
N SER A 3 2.51 -5.93 29.89
CA SER A 3 2.08 -4.54 30.04
C SER A 3 0.62 -4.39 29.58
N THR A 4 -0.27 -4.01 30.49
CA THR A 4 -1.68 -3.74 30.20
C THR A 4 -1.78 -2.43 29.41
N GLN A 5 -1.73 -2.52 28.08
CA GLN A 5 -1.92 -1.37 27.22
C GLN A 5 -3.42 -1.00 27.18
N LEU A 6 -3.73 0.24 27.55
CA LEU A 6 -5.08 0.80 27.43
C LEU A 6 -5.49 0.84 25.96
N ALA A 7 -6.77 0.56 25.69
CA ALA A 7 -7.33 0.66 24.35
C ALA A 7 -7.59 2.13 24.02
N GLY A 8 -7.02 2.61 22.92
CA GLY A 8 -7.39 3.90 22.33
C GLY A 8 -8.66 3.78 21.48
N ASP A 9 -9.30 4.90 21.15
CA ASP A 9 -10.50 4.91 20.29
C ASP A 9 -10.25 4.26 18.94
N ARG A 10 -9.05 4.45 18.40
CA ARG A 10 -8.61 3.78 17.17
C ARG A 10 -8.60 2.25 17.29
N ASP A 11 -8.27 1.70 18.46
CA ASP A 11 -8.27 0.25 18.68
C ASP A 11 -9.70 -0.30 18.79
N ARG A 12 -10.61 0.46 19.41
CA ARG A 12 -12.04 0.14 19.48
C ARG A 12 -12.67 0.14 18.09
N GLU A 13 -12.43 1.19 17.32
CA GLU A 13 -12.90 1.30 15.93
C GLU A 13 -12.37 0.17 15.04
N LEU A 14 -11.10 -0.19 15.16
CA LEU A 14 -10.51 -1.29 14.40
C LEU A 14 -11.20 -2.62 14.75
N THR A 15 -11.50 -2.86 16.02
CA THR A 15 -12.19 -4.06 16.48
C THR A 15 -13.63 -4.11 15.96
N ALA A 16 -14.36 -2.99 16.03
CA ALA A 16 -15.71 -2.87 15.47
C ALA A 16 -15.74 -3.15 13.95
N ASN A 17 -14.75 -2.65 13.20
CA ASN A 17 -14.64 -2.93 11.77
C ASN A 17 -14.41 -4.43 11.47
N ILE A 18 -13.61 -5.12 12.28
CA ILE A 18 -13.37 -6.58 12.13
C ILE A 18 -14.66 -7.36 12.40
N LEU A 19 -15.43 -6.99 13.43
CA LEU A 19 -16.73 -7.61 13.74
C LEU A 19 -17.74 -7.41 12.60
N GLY A 20 -17.80 -6.21 12.01
CA GLY A 20 -18.68 -5.91 10.87
C GLY A 20 -18.31 -6.69 9.60
N GLN A 21 -17.01 -6.91 9.35
CA GLN A 21 -16.56 -7.77 8.26
C GLN A 21 -16.92 -9.24 8.51
N ALA A 22 -16.77 -9.74 9.73
CA ALA A 22 -17.14 -11.10 10.08
C ALA A 22 -18.65 -11.36 9.91
N LEU A 23 -19.50 -10.39 10.22
CA LEU A 23 -20.95 -10.44 9.95
C LEU A 23 -21.24 -10.49 8.44
N THR A 24 -20.61 -9.60 7.66
CA THR A 24 -20.79 -9.55 6.19
C THR A 24 -20.34 -10.85 5.51
N GLU A 25 -19.27 -11.46 5.99
CA GLU A 25 -18.74 -12.73 5.46
C GLU A 25 -19.48 -13.97 6.01
N GLY A 26 -20.45 -13.81 6.92
CA GLY A 26 -21.25 -14.90 7.48
C GLY A 26 -20.55 -15.72 8.57
N TYR A 27 -19.41 -15.26 9.08
CA TYR A 27 -18.67 -15.90 10.19
C TYR A 27 -19.20 -15.51 11.57
N LEU A 28 -20.06 -14.50 11.64
CA LEU A 28 -20.68 -14.01 12.87
C LEU A 28 -22.16 -13.75 12.60
N ASP A 29 -23.05 -14.24 13.46
CA ASP A 29 -24.47 -13.94 13.39
C ASP A 29 -24.78 -12.57 14.01
N LEU A 30 -25.93 -12.00 13.63
CA LEU A 30 -26.34 -10.65 14.05
C LEU A 30 -26.42 -10.48 15.59
N PRO A 31 -26.95 -11.44 16.38
CA PRO A 31 -26.97 -11.34 17.83
C PRO A 31 -25.57 -11.32 18.46
N SER A 32 -24.64 -12.16 17.97
CA SER A 32 -23.27 -12.16 18.47
C SER A 32 -22.50 -10.91 18.03
N TYR A 33 -22.80 -10.38 16.84
CA TYR A 33 -22.27 -9.09 16.39
C TYR A 33 -22.64 -7.97 17.35
N GLU A 34 -23.93 -7.81 17.68
CA GLU A 34 -24.38 -6.72 18.56
C GLU A 34 -23.74 -6.83 19.95
N ASN A 35 -23.75 -8.02 20.55
CA ASN A 35 -23.11 -8.27 21.85
C ASN A 35 -21.61 -7.93 21.84
N ARG A 36 -20.88 -8.38 20.81
CA ARG A 36 -19.44 -8.13 20.70
C ARG A 36 -19.13 -6.67 20.33
N PHE A 37 -20.01 -6.01 19.59
CA PHE A 37 -19.89 -4.60 19.21
C PHE A 37 -20.02 -3.70 20.44
N GLN A 38 -21.05 -3.89 21.27
CA GLN A 38 -21.20 -3.16 22.53
C GLN A 38 -20.01 -3.42 23.47
N ALA A 39 -19.58 -4.68 23.59
CA ALA A 39 -18.41 -5.03 24.40
C ALA A 39 -17.10 -4.39 23.89
N ALA A 40 -16.95 -4.20 22.57
CA ALA A 40 -15.77 -3.55 22.00
C ALA A 40 -15.70 -2.06 22.38
N PHE A 41 -16.84 -1.36 22.48
CA PHE A 41 -16.86 0.04 22.92
C PHE A 41 -16.72 0.19 24.44
N ALA A 42 -17.17 -0.80 25.21
CA ALA A 42 -16.98 -0.83 26.67
C ALA A 42 -15.56 -1.24 27.10
N ALA A 43 -14.77 -1.84 26.21
CA ALA A 43 -13.43 -2.33 26.52
C ALA A 43 -12.46 -1.19 26.90
N GLN A 44 -11.72 -1.42 27.98
CA GLN A 44 -10.72 -0.49 28.50
C GLN A 44 -9.30 -0.89 28.09
N THR A 45 -9.08 -2.18 27.81
CA THR A 45 -7.75 -2.70 27.50
C THR A 45 -7.67 -3.34 26.12
N ALA A 46 -6.47 -3.26 25.51
CA ALA A 46 -6.21 -3.92 24.24
C ALA A 46 -6.27 -5.46 24.33
N ALA A 47 -6.22 -6.03 25.55
CA ALA A 47 -6.38 -7.46 25.80
C ALA A 47 -7.85 -7.88 25.70
N GLU A 48 -8.77 -7.10 26.26
CA GLU A 48 -10.23 -7.32 26.14
C GLU A 48 -10.69 -7.29 24.68
N LEU A 49 -10.23 -6.30 23.91
CA LEU A 49 -10.53 -6.22 22.47
C LEU A 49 -10.03 -7.44 21.69
N ARG A 50 -8.85 -7.97 22.07
CA ARG A 50 -8.29 -9.18 21.47
C ARG A 50 -9.11 -10.42 21.81
N ALA A 51 -9.65 -10.52 23.02
CA ALA A 51 -10.50 -11.64 23.41
C ALA A 51 -11.80 -11.68 22.59
N LEU A 52 -12.44 -10.54 22.34
CA LEU A 52 -13.68 -10.43 21.56
C LEU A 52 -13.55 -10.91 20.12
N THR A 53 -12.33 -10.90 19.58
CA THR A 53 -12.03 -11.32 18.21
C THR A 53 -11.22 -12.61 18.15
N ALA A 54 -10.86 -13.24 19.28
CA ALA A 54 -9.97 -14.40 19.32
C ALA A 54 -10.52 -15.63 18.58
N ASP A 55 -11.84 -15.84 18.65
CA ASP A 55 -12.51 -16.98 17.98
C ASP A 55 -12.72 -16.76 16.48
N LEU A 56 -12.63 -15.51 16.02
CA LEU A 56 -12.80 -15.17 14.62
C LEU A 56 -11.51 -15.46 13.86
N PRO A 57 -11.58 -15.80 12.56
CA PRO A 57 -10.40 -15.92 11.71
C PRO A 57 -9.81 -14.52 11.39
N VAL A 58 -9.46 -13.74 12.42
CA VAL A 58 -8.91 -12.37 12.34
C VAL A 58 -7.68 -12.33 11.46
N ALA A 59 -6.88 -13.40 11.43
CA ALA A 59 -5.73 -13.51 10.53
C ALA A 59 -6.11 -13.53 9.04
N ARG A 60 -7.28 -14.07 8.66
CA ARG A 60 -7.81 -13.99 7.28
C ARG A 60 -8.43 -12.63 7.00
N LEU A 61 -9.21 -12.09 7.94
CA LEU A 61 -9.84 -10.75 7.83
C LEU A 61 -8.79 -9.62 7.74
N ARG A 62 -7.74 -9.62 8.58
CA ARG A 62 -6.59 -8.69 8.48
C ARG A 62 -5.82 -8.79 7.17
N ARG A 63 -5.78 -9.97 6.55
CA ARG A 63 -5.13 -10.17 5.25
C ARG A 63 -5.97 -9.60 4.10
N ASN A 64 -7.28 -9.54 4.29
CA ASN A 64 -8.26 -8.97 3.38
C ASN A 64 -8.58 -7.49 3.64
N ASP A 65 -7.96 -6.86 4.64
CA ASP A 65 -8.23 -5.49 5.06
C ASP A 65 -8.25 -4.50 3.86
N PRO A 66 -9.43 -3.96 3.49
CA PRO A 66 -9.58 -3.07 2.36
C PRO A 66 -8.85 -1.74 2.57
N ARG A 67 -8.59 -1.33 3.82
CA ARG A 67 -7.84 -0.10 4.12
C ARG A 67 -6.37 -0.23 3.71
N ARG A 68 -5.75 -1.39 3.93
CA ARG A 68 -4.39 -1.68 3.44
C ARG A 68 -4.32 -1.76 1.93
N ARG A 69 -5.37 -2.28 1.28
CA ARG A 69 -5.46 -2.32 -0.19
C ARG A 69 -5.65 -0.91 -0.77
N ALA A 70 -6.53 -0.10 -0.19
CA ALA A 70 -6.77 1.28 -0.60
C ALA A 70 -5.52 2.17 -0.42
N ALA A 71 -4.82 2.06 0.71
CA ALA A 71 -3.57 2.78 0.94
C ALA A 71 -2.43 2.37 -0.01
N ARG A 72 -2.34 1.08 -0.35
CA ARG A 72 -1.38 0.60 -1.37
C ARG A 72 -1.76 1.07 -2.78
N GLN A 73 -3.04 1.10 -3.09
CA GLN A 73 -3.54 1.59 -4.39
C GLN A 73 -3.33 3.09 -4.54
N SER A 74 -3.54 3.90 -3.50
CA SER A 74 -3.28 5.34 -3.54
C SER A 74 -1.79 5.63 -3.71
N ALA A 75 -0.92 4.92 -2.99
CA ALA A 75 0.53 5.01 -3.15
C ALA A 75 0.97 4.62 -4.58
N ALA A 76 0.41 3.54 -5.13
CA ALA A 76 0.68 3.12 -6.51
C ALA A 76 0.20 4.16 -7.53
N ARG A 77 -1.01 4.71 -7.37
CA ARG A 77 -1.57 5.75 -8.25
C ARG A 77 -0.73 7.04 -8.21
N LEU A 78 -0.28 7.46 -7.02
CA LEU A 78 0.59 8.62 -6.89
C LEU A 78 1.93 8.40 -7.59
N SER A 79 2.53 7.22 -7.40
CA SER A 79 3.76 6.85 -8.09
C SER A 79 3.59 6.89 -9.61
N VAL A 80 2.53 6.27 -10.16
CA VAL A 80 2.22 6.31 -11.59
C VAL A 80 2.00 7.74 -12.09
N ARG A 81 1.25 8.56 -11.33
CA ARG A 81 0.98 9.95 -11.70
C ARG A 81 2.25 10.80 -11.72
N LEU A 82 3.16 10.60 -10.77
CA LEU A 82 4.46 11.27 -10.73
C LEU A 82 5.34 10.86 -11.92
N HIS A 83 5.39 9.56 -12.23
CA HIS A 83 6.14 9.07 -13.40
C HIS A 83 5.57 9.62 -14.71
N LEU A 84 4.24 9.63 -14.85
CA LEU A 84 3.57 10.19 -16.02
C LEU A 84 3.81 11.69 -16.15
N ALA A 85 3.73 12.44 -15.04
CA ALA A 85 4.02 13.86 -15.03
C ALA A 85 5.48 14.14 -15.45
N ALA A 86 6.44 13.42 -14.88
CA ALA A 86 7.86 13.55 -15.25
C ALA A 86 8.10 13.22 -16.73
N TYR A 87 7.47 12.17 -17.25
CA TYR A 87 7.55 11.80 -18.66
C TYR A 87 6.97 12.88 -19.58
N LEU A 88 5.78 13.39 -19.27
CA LEU A 88 5.16 14.48 -20.03
C LEU A 88 6.00 15.76 -19.98
N THR A 89 6.53 16.13 -18.82
CA THR A 89 7.43 17.27 -18.67
C THR A 89 8.68 17.09 -19.56
N MET A 90 9.29 15.90 -19.56
CA MET A 90 10.42 15.60 -20.44
C MET A 90 10.05 15.77 -21.92
N VAL A 91 8.92 15.20 -22.36
CA VAL A 91 8.44 15.33 -23.75
C VAL A 91 8.24 16.79 -24.13
N VAL A 92 7.59 17.58 -23.27
CA VAL A 92 7.37 19.01 -23.51
C VAL A 92 8.68 19.77 -23.63
N ILE A 93 9.63 19.56 -22.73
CA ILE A 93 10.95 20.21 -22.78
C ILE A 93 11.65 19.88 -24.11
N VAL A 94 11.67 18.60 -24.49
CA VAL A 94 12.32 18.15 -25.73
C VAL A 94 11.66 18.79 -26.96
N LEU A 95 10.33 18.85 -27.02
CA LEU A 95 9.60 19.49 -28.12
C LEU A 95 9.85 21.00 -28.19
N VAL A 96 9.91 21.68 -27.03
CA VAL A 96 10.22 23.12 -26.95
C VAL A 96 11.63 23.41 -27.47
N VAL A 97 12.63 22.63 -27.04
CA VAL A 97 14.00 22.79 -27.52
C VAL A 97 14.08 22.52 -29.02
N TRP A 98 13.42 21.47 -29.51
CA TRP A 98 13.38 21.17 -30.94
C TRP A 98 12.79 22.32 -31.76
N LEU A 99 11.64 22.86 -31.33
CA LEU A 99 10.98 23.97 -32.01
C LEU A 99 11.86 25.23 -32.01
N ALA A 100 12.47 25.55 -30.87
CA ALA A 100 13.37 26.69 -30.75
C ALA A 100 14.60 26.56 -31.67
N VAL A 101 15.19 25.37 -31.78
CA VAL A 101 16.33 25.09 -32.68
C VAL A 101 15.91 25.13 -34.16
N GLY A 102 14.75 24.57 -34.51
CA GLY A 102 14.22 24.64 -35.87
C GLY A 102 13.99 26.07 -36.33
N LEU A 103 13.43 26.92 -35.45
CA LEU A 103 13.17 28.33 -35.74
C LEU A 103 14.45 29.19 -35.77
N SER A 104 15.44 28.93 -34.90
CA SER A 104 16.65 29.75 -34.78
C SER A 104 17.78 29.35 -35.72
N ALA A 105 17.97 28.05 -35.95
CA ALA A 105 19.08 27.49 -36.73
C ALA A 105 18.64 26.91 -38.09
N GLY A 106 17.34 26.88 -38.40
CA GLY A 106 16.81 26.27 -39.63
C GLY A 106 16.99 24.75 -39.72
N ALA A 107 17.40 24.11 -38.62
CA ALA A 107 17.69 22.69 -38.55
C ALA A 107 16.43 21.91 -38.15
N TRP A 108 15.73 21.37 -39.15
CA TRP A 108 14.49 20.61 -38.96
C TRP A 108 14.71 19.10 -38.72
N TYR A 109 15.95 18.68 -38.49
CA TYR A 109 16.27 17.30 -38.16
C TYR A 109 15.69 16.94 -36.79
N PHE A 110 14.85 15.90 -36.75
CA PHE A 110 14.15 15.45 -35.55
C PHE A 110 15.07 14.63 -34.62
N TRP A 111 16.12 15.27 -34.10
CA TRP A 111 17.01 14.70 -33.08
C TRP A 111 16.35 14.34 -31.73
N PRO A 112 15.14 14.85 -31.34
CA PRO A 112 14.36 14.36 -30.18
C PRO A 112 14.18 12.85 -30.05
N ILE A 113 14.34 12.10 -31.15
CA ILE A 113 14.27 10.64 -31.13
C ILE A 113 15.33 9.99 -30.23
N TRP A 114 16.52 10.60 -30.10
CA TRP A 114 17.62 10.07 -29.27
C TRP A 114 17.33 10.16 -27.77
N PRO A 115 16.88 11.31 -27.21
CA PRO A 115 16.43 11.39 -25.81
C PRO A 115 15.29 10.44 -25.45
N ILE A 116 14.33 10.24 -26.36
CA ILE A 116 13.19 9.32 -26.12
C ILE A 116 13.69 7.86 -26.02
N LEU A 117 14.61 7.45 -26.91
CA LEU A 117 15.26 6.14 -26.82
C LEU A 117 16.09 5.99 -25.54
N GLY A 118 16.89 7.00 -25.18
CA GLY A 118 17.74 6.98 -23.98
C GLY A 118 16.95 6.97 -22.68
N ALA A 119 15.88 7.75 -22.59
CA ALA A 119 14.97 7.77 -21.45
C ALA A 119 14.23 6.42 -21.31
N GLY A 120 13.88 5.76 -22.41
CA GLY A 120 13.34 4.40 -22.41
C GLY A 120 14.27 3.40 -21.71
N ILE A 121 15.58 3.48 -21.96
CA ILE A 121 16.59 2.62 -21.31
C ILE A 121 16.75 2.97 -19.82
N GLY A 122 16.77 4.25 -19.47
CA GLY A 122 16.89 4.71 -18.08
C GLY A 122 15.70 4.29 -17.19
N VAL A 123 14.48 4.31 -17.73
CA VAL A 123 13.26 3.88 -17.01
C VAL A 123 13.26 2.37 -16.76
N VAL A 124 13.74 1.55 -17.70
CA VAL A 124 13.92 0.10 -17.48
C VAL A 124 14.94 -0.16 -16.37
N GLY A 125 16.00 0.64 -16.29
CA GLY A 125 17.02 0.54 -15.23
C GLY A 125 16.52 0.89 -13.82
N HIS A 126 15.49 1.75 -13.68
CA HIS A 126 14.94 2.18 -12.37
C HIS A 126 13.68 1.42 -11.92
N ALA A 127 13.07 0.61 -12.78
CA ALA A 127 11.91 -0.22 -12.41
C ALA A 127 12.30 -1.53 -11.68
N VAL A 128 13.57 -1.94 -11.75
CA VAL A 128 14.07 -3.22 -11.20
C VAL A 128 14.39 -3.20 -9.69
N PRO A 129 14.84 -2.12 -9.01
CA PRO A 129 15.30 -2.24 -7.62
C PRO A 129 14.18 -2.42 -6.59
N VAL A 130 12.91 -2.18 -6.93
CA VAL A 130 11.81 -2.21 -5.94
C VAL A 130 11.24 -3.63 -5.74
N ARG A 131 11.67 -4.64 -6.51
CA ARG A 131 11.18 -6.03 -6.36
C ARG A 131 12.12 -6.99 -5.62
N LEU A 132 13.37 -6.60 -5.33
CA LEU A 132 14.37 -7.53 -4.78
C LEU A 132 14.58 -7.41 -3.26
N VAL A 133 14.03 -6.40 -2.58
CA VAL A 133 14.30 -6.18 -1.13
C VAL A 133 13.36 -6.97 -0.19
N THR A 134 12.35 -7.70 -0.68
CA THR A 134 11.40 -8.44 0.20
C THR A 134 11.58 -9.95 0.29
N ALA A 135 12.66 -10.52 -0.28
CA ALA A 135 12.92 -11.95 -0.20
C ALA A 135 14.23 -12.27 0.55
N THR A 136 14.27 -11.95 1.85
CA THR A 136 15.17 -12.67 2.77
C THR A 136 14.31 -13.55 3.68
N PRO A 137 13.99 -14.79 3.28
CA PRO A 137 13.50 -15.78 4.21
C PRO A 137 14.65 -16.16 5.14
N SER A 138 14.53 -15.75 6.40
CA SER A 138 15.34 -16.22 7.51
C SER A 138 15.19 -17.74 7.68
N ARG A 139 16.13 -18.50 7.11
CA ARG A 139 16.22 -19.94 7.38
C ARG A 139 17.04 -20.17 8.65
N ARG A 140 16.28 -20.35 9.73
CA ARG A 140 16.51 -21.18 10.92
C ARG A 140 17.93 -21.67 11.23
N LEU A 141 18.35 -21.31 12.44
CA LEU A 141 19.21 -22.06 13.36
C LEU A 141 18.97 -23.57 13.27
N THR A 142 20.05 -24.34 13.13
CA THR A 142 20.10 -25.75 13.52
C THR A 142 21.01 -25.84 14.75
N PRO A 143 20.53 -26.41 15.88
CA PRO A 143 21.39 -26.76 16.98
C PRO A 143 22.03 -28.12 16.69
N SER A 144 23.33 -28.22 16.88
CA SER A 144 24.10 -29.47 16.96
C SER A 144 25.29 -29.11 17.84
N GLY A 145 25.58 -29.75 18.96
CA GLY A 145 25.06 -30.93 19.65
C GLY A 145 26.02 -31.11 20.83
#